data_AF-A0A099LD33-F1
#
_entry.id   AF-A0A099LD33-F1
#
_cell.length_a   1.000
_cell.length_b   1.000
_cell.length_c   1.000
_cell.angle_alpha   90.00
_cell.angle_beta   90.00
_cell.angle_gamma   90.00
#
_symmetry.space_group_name_H-M   'P 1'
#
loop_
_entity.id
_entity.type
_entity.pdbx_description
1 polymer ?
#
loop_
_entity_poly.entity_id
_entity_poly.type
_entity_poly.pdbx_seq_one_letter_code
_entity_poly.pdbx_strand_id
1 'polypeptide(L)'
;MKLLSFLNSENSAKDHLQIQQSGQRRIDRMAQSGVGKSSLWSLAEVGWTAGPVTFLAAQGGYYLGFGSWLPNENLIFFVGYTVLMGVIAVLVKFIYKATKGQVLADAKEQLLLVIGGLPDFIFSVRDLTLSRMEPESRRYESARILLQKSDLGPQWLSLAVNSIIDSPVISRAVADIEIYWRAGMYSRIHDINQELSTDISAALASLEPDRPRLARLLEQRLHGKKNTLRSGVEREPFFIERIFSAIEEDNEDIMGLSDVEEVLTLAFELLSGRRIPMLVVNCVGSSQMAIATEKLEKERSKYRIARARGYSQLLALANFLSDSNLLDYSTVAERLPSRDLLQICLDTLDQLCQHICSDIESVEKREVVDMRALKLNHSVLIKALELYQQAYQSSAMALREHADFLQDINSWQRVNRKYADANTKVSVTGKRGLHIVERQIQLSDADKITVVKKIAHHFNSNSILSKAIKNRSQQSNWLVSNQQVRAAKQLAIDLALALDPCVFISLPEVQRAIYTSNAVDLGSFEPGLSTTTKVGWGESVAKEVQKDMVKASGQLAQAIHRYYGICLGDEELDFMHQTYGMDKQYVIDYYVENEQGEQSSNVFEPRPPLMIPADKFAWRKTLILYREHIKF
;
A
#
# COMPACT_ATOMS: atom_id res chain seq x y z
N MET A 1 -6.87 -45.30 -14.96
CA MET A 1 -5.96 -44.35 -14.28
C MET A 1 -5.27 -43.35 -15.22
N LYS A 2 -4.62 -43.77 -16.33
CA LYS A 2 -3.93 -42.84 -17.28
C LYS A 2 -4.83 -41.86 -18.07
N LEU A 3 -6.10 -42.22 -18.32
CA LEU A 3 -7.06 -41.35 -19.05
C LEU A 3 -7.65 -40.23 -18.18
N LEU A 4 -7.88 -40.50 -16.89
CA LEU A 4 -8.32 -39.48 -15.91
C LEU A 4 -7.21 -38.48 -15.58
N SER A 5 -5.94 -38.92 -15.56
CA SER A 5 -4.80 -38.00 -15.41
C SER A 5 -4.60 -37.11 -16.64
N PHE A 6 -4.86 -37.63 -17.85
CA PHE A 6 -4.79 -36.84 -19.09
C PHE A 6 -5.92 -35.80 -19.15
N LEU A 7 -7.16 -36.19 -18.84
CA LEU A 7 -8.31 -35.27 -18.82
C LEU A 7 -8.19 -34.20 -17.72
N ASN A 8 -7.67 -34.55 -16.53
CA ASN A 8 -7.39 -33.56 -15.48
C ASN A 8 -6.22 -32.64 -15.87
N SER A 9 -5.20 -33.14 -16.60
CA SER A 9 -4.11 -32.30 -17.10
C SER A 9 -4.54 -31.34 -18.21
N GLU A 10 -5.44 -31.77 -19.11
CA GLU A 10 -5.97 -30.90 -20.16
C GLU A 10 -6.93 -29.84 -19.61
N ASN A 11 -7.78 -30.20 -18.64
CA ASN A 11 -8.66 -29.23 -17.98
C ASN A 11 -7.85 -28.23 -17.13
N SER A 12 -6.87 -28.70 -16.36
CA SER A 12 -5.95 -27.82 -15.62
C SER A 12 -5.16 -26.89 -16.55
N ALA A 13 -4.68 -27.39 -17.70
CA ALA A 13 -3.99 -26.58 -18.69
C ALA A 13 -4.91 -25.53 -19.36
N LYS A 14 -6.16 -25.90 -19.67
CA LYS A 14 -7.17 -24.98 -20.21
C LYS A 14 -7.55 -23.91 -19.18
N ASP A 15 -7.75 -24.27 -17.92
CA ASP A 15 -8.06 -23.34 -16.84
C ASP A 15 -6.88 -22.39 -16.59
N HIS A 16 -5.64 -22.89 -16.59
CA HIS A 16 -4.43 -22.07 -16.50
C HIS A 16 -4.31 -21.07 -17.66
N LEU A 17 -4.56 -21.51 -18.90
CA LEU A 17 -4.55 -20.63 -20.07
C LEU A 17 -5.64 -19.55 -19.98
N GLN A 18 -6.84 -19.89 -19.53
CA GLN A 18 -7.93 -18.91 -19.34
C GLN A 18 -7.59 -17.87 -18.26
N ILE A 19 -7.01 -18.31 -17.14
CA ILE A 19 -6.55 -17.43 -16.06
C ILE A 19 -5.46 -16.47 -16.56
N GLN A 20 -4.49 -16.98 -17.31
CA GLN A 20 -3.43 -16.14 -17.89
C GLN A 20 -3.99 -15.11 -18.87
N GLN A 21 -4.93 -15.50 -19.73
CA GLN A 21 -5.61 -14.56 -20.64
C GLN A 21 -6.42 -13.51 -19.88
N SER A 22 -7.10 -13.90 -18.79
CA SER A 22 -7.82 -12.97 -17.91
C SER A 22 -6.88 -11.95 -17.28
N GLY A 23 -5.78 -12.40 -16.68
CA GLY A 23 -4.77 -11.54 -16.06
C GLY A 23 -4.17 -10.56 -17.07
N GLN A 24 -3.81 -11.03 -18.27
CA GLN A 24 -3.29 -10.19 -19.34
C GLN A 24 -4.29 -9.11 -19.78
N ARG A 25 -5.55 -9.49 -20.03
CA ARG A 25 -6.63 -8.56 -20.38
C ARG A 25 -6.90 -7.54 -19.26
N ARG A 26 -6.70 -7.92 -17.99
CA ARG A 26 -6.89 -7.02 -16.85
C ARG A 26 -5.82 -5.94 -16.81
N ILE A 27 -4.55 -6.31 -16.95
CA ILE A 27 -3.43 -5.37 -17.01
C ILE A 27 -3.61 -4.40 -18.18
N ASP A 28 -3.97 -4.92 -19.36
CA ASP A 28 -4.19 -4.08 -20.54
C ASP A 28 -5.32 -3.06 -20.30
N ARG A 29 -6.41 -3.47 -19.64
CA ARG A 29 -7.51 -2.57 -19.26
C ARG A 29 -7.09 -1.52 -18.22
N MET A 30 -6.33 -1.91 -17.19
CA MET A 30 -5.85 -0.99 -16.16
C MET A 30 -4.92 0.07 -16.77
N ALA A 31 -3.96 -0.34 -17.58
CA ALA A 31 -3.03 0.57 -18.25
C ALA A 31 -3.78 1.53 -19.20
N GLN A 32 -4.70 1.02 -20.02
CA GLN A 32 -5.45 1.85 -20.98
C GLN A 32 -6.39 2.85 -20.32
N SER A 33 -7.05 2.46 -19.22
CA SER A 33 -7.97 3.34 -18.50
C SER A 33 -7.23 4.39 -17.68
N GLY A 34 -6.15 4.02 -16.98
CA GLY A 34 -5.39 4.94 -16.13
C GLY A 34 -4.54 5.96 -16.91
N VAL A 35 -4.10 5.65 -18.13
CA VAL A 35 -3.39 6.60 -19.02
C VAL A 35 -4.37 7.46 -19.85
N GLY A 36 -5.68 7.16 -19.77
CA GLY A 36 -6.77 7.90 -20.42
C GLY A 36 -6.97 7.57 -21.90
N LYS A 37 -8.21 7.64 -22.40
CA LYS A 37 -8.52 7.44 -23.83
C LYS A 37 -8.08 8.63 -24.68
N SER A 38 -7.64 8.37 -25.90
CA SER A 38 -7.48 9.43 -26.93
C SER A 38 -8.87 9.88 -27.36
N SER A 39 -9.31 11.08 -26.96
CA SER A 39 -10.58 11.63 -27.43
C SER A 39 -10.41 12.11 -28.87
N LEU A 40 -10.71 11.23 -29.82
CA LEU A 40 -10.85 11.54 -31.24
C LEU A 40 -11.85 12.68 -31.49
N TRP A 41 -12.80 12.87 -30.56
CA TRP A 41 -13.89 13.83 -30.66
C TRP A 41 -13.42 15.27 -30.39
N SER A 42 -12.53 15.49 -29.42
CA SER A 42 -12.04 16.85 -29.10
C SER A 42 -11.26 17.53 -30.23
N LEU A 43 -10.55 16.75 -31.06
CA LEU A 43 -9.78 17.27 -32.19
C LEU A 43 -10.60 17.42 -33.47
N ALA A 44 -11.63 16.59 -33.64
CA ALA A 44 -12.61 16.77 -34.72
C ALA A 44 -13.41 18.06 -34.51
N GLU A 45 -13.76 18.39 -33.26
CA GLU A 45 -14.32 19.69 -32.89
C GLU A 45 -13.34 20.84 -33.18
N VAL A 46 -12.05 20.71 -32.85
CA VAL A 46 -11.03 21.74 -33.16
C VAL A 46 -10.84 21.89 -34.68
N GLY A 47 -10.85 20.79 -35.45
CA GLY A 47 -10.74 20.85 -36.91
C GLY A 47 -11.98 21.44 -37.60
N TRP A 48 -13.16 21.13 -37.07
CA TRP A 48 -14.44 21.69 -37.53
C TRP A 48 -14.58 23.17 -37.20
N THR A 49 -14.15 23.58 -36.01
CA THR A 49 -14.17 24.98 -35.58
C THR A 49 -13.10 25.81 -36.29
N ALA A 50 -11.90 25.29 -36.48
CA ALA A 50 -10.80 26.04 -37.11
C ALA A 50 -10.94 26.21 -38.63
N GLY A 51 -11.54 25.26 -39.35
CA GLY A 51 -11.68 25.31 -40.81
C GLY A 51 -13.03 25.89 -41.28
N PRO A 52 -14.08 25.06 -41.41
CA PRO A 52 -15.38 25.47 -41.98
C PRO A 52 -16.04 26.64 -41.26
N VAL A 53 -16.02 26.66 -39.93
CA VAL A 53 -16.70 27.71 -39.14
C VAL A 53 -15.96 29.05 -39.26
N THR A 54 -14.63 29.05 -39.12
CA THR A 54 -13.81 30.25 -39.35
C THR A 54 -13.93 30.78 -40.78
N PHE A 55 -14.02 29.87 -41.77
CA PHE A 55 -14.21 30.25 -43.17
C PHE A 55 -15.55 30.96 -43.39
N LEU A 56 -16.65 30.39 -42.88
CA LEU A 56 -17.98 31.01 -42.97
C LEU A 56 -18.04 32.35 -42.21
N ALA A 57 -17.40 32.44 -41.05
CA ALA A 57 -17.32 33.67 -40.27
C ALA A 57 -16.49 34.76 -41.00
N ALA A 58 -15.36 34.39 -41.60
CA ALA A 58 -14.55 35.30 -42.39
C ALA A 58 -15.31 35.81 -43.62
N GLN A 59 -15.97 34.90 -44.35
CA GLN A 59 -16.76 35.22 -45.53
C GLN A 59 -17.94 36.14 -45.18
N GLY A 60 -18.69 35.82 -44.11
CA GLY A 60 -19.85 36.60 -43.66
C GLY A 60 -19.47 37.95 -43.08
N GLY A 61 -18.41 38.00 -42.26
CA GLY A 61 -17.91 39.25 -41.66
C GLY A 61 -17.38 40.24 -42.71
N TYR A 62 -16.66 39.75 -43.71
CA TYR A 62 -16.18 40.58 -44.80
C TYR A 62 -17.31 41.08 -45.70
N TYR A 63 -18.30 40.23 -45.99
CA TYR A 63 -19.49 40.60 -46.76
C TYR A 63 -20.33 41.67 -46.06
N LEU A 64 -20.51 41.55 -44.73
CA LEU A 64 -21.23 42.55 -43.93
C LEU A 64 -20.47 43.87 -43.80
N GLY A 65 -19.13 43.83 -43.74
CA GLY A 65 -18.29 45.02 -43.57
C GLY A 65 -18.02 45.80 -44.86
N PHE A 66 -17.84 45.11 -45.98
CA PHE A 66 -17.38 45.70 -47.24
C PHE A 66 -18.35 45.49 -48.43
N GLY A 67 -19.46 44.78 -48.24
CA GLY A 67 -20.49 44.58 -49.27
C GLY A 67 -20.08 43.65 -50.43
N SER A 68 -18.88 43.08 -50.39
CA SER A 68 -18.36 42.15 -51.38
C SER A 68 -17.86 40.87 -50.73
N TRP A 69 -17.74 39.80 -51.51
CA TRP A 69 -17.10 38.57 -51.05
C TRP A 69 -15.59 38.76 -50.86
N LEU A 70 -14.95 37.85 -50.11
CA LEU A 70 -13.51 37.88 -49.86
C LEU A 70 -12.71 37.82 -51.17
N PRO A 71 -11.69 38.68 -51.38
CA PRO A 71 -10.80 38.60 -52.54
C PRO A 71 -10.01 37.28 -52.59
N ASN A 72 -9.72 36.79 -53.80
CA ASN A 72 -9.04 35.51 -54.02
C ASN A 72 -7.67 35.43 -53.32
N GLU A 73 -6.94 36.54 -53.19
CA GLU A 73 -5.63 36.60 -52.52
C GLU A 73 -5.71 36.25 -51.03
N ASN A 74 -6.74 36.78 -50.33
CA ASN A 74 -6.98 36.48 -48.92
C ASN A 74 -7.50 35.05 -48.72
N LEU A 75 -8.23 34.54 -49.70
CA LEU A 75 -8.74 33.17 -49.73
C LEU A 75 -7.57 32.16 -49.86
N ILE A 76 -6.58 32.46 -50.69
CA ILE A 76 -5.34 31.66 -50.82
C ILE A 76 -4.55 31.66 -49.50
N PHE A 77 -4.43 32.81 -48.83
CA PHE A 77 -3.79 32.90 -47.51
C PHE A 77 -4.51 32.04 -46.46
N PHE A 78 -5.85 32.09 -46.43
CA PHE A 78 -6.66 31.28 -45.52
C PHE A 78 -6.52 29.78 -45.79
N VAL A 79 -6.55 29.36 -47.07
CA VAL A 79 -6.34 27.95 -47.45
C VAL A 79 -4.92 27.50 -47.06
N GLY A 80 -3.90 28.31 -47.33
CA GLY A 80 -2.52 28.03 -46.95
C GLY A 80 -2.33 27.88 -45.44
N TYR A 81 -2.91 28.80 -44.65
CA TYR A 81 -2.91 28.73 -43.19
C TYR A 81 -3.63 27.48 -42.67
N THR A 82 -4.80 27.15 -43.23
CA THR A 82 -5.59 25.97 -42.82
C THR A 82 -4.85 24.66 -43.12
N VAL A 83 -4.20 24.55 -44.28
CA VAL A 83 -3.37 23.39 -44.63
C VAL A 83 -2.17 23.28 -43.69
N LEU A 84 -1.47 24.39 -43.40
CA LEU A 84 -0.35 24.41 -42.46
C LEU A 84 -0.78 23.95 -41.06
N MET A 85 -1.89 24.48 -40.54
CA MET A 85 -2.45 24.07 -39.25
C MET A 85 -2.91 22.60 -39.26
N GLY A 86 -3.44 22.11 -40.38
CA GLY A 86 -3.75 20.70 -40.57
C GLY A 86 -2.52 19.80 -40.48
N VAL A 87 -1.40 20.21 -41.09
CA VAL A 87 -0.12 19.49 -41.00
C VAL A 87 0.43 19.50 -39.57
N ILE A 88 0.40 20.66 -38.89
CA ILE A 88 0.81 20.77 -37.48
C ILE A 88 -0.05 19.86 -36.59
N ALA A 89 -1.36 19.81 -36.81
CA ALA A 89 -2.27 18.95 -36.06
C ALA A 89 -1.96 17.45 -36.27
N VAL A 90 -1.63 17.04 -37.50
CA VAL A 90 -1.19 15.65 -37.78
C VAL A 90 0.14 15.34 -37.11
N LEU A 91 1.08 16.30 -37.11
CA LEU A 91 2.40 16.13 -36.49
C LEU A 91 2.30 16.05 -34.96
N VAL A 92 1.52 16.92 -34.33
CA VAL A 92 1.19 16.87 -32.89
C VAL A 92 0.51 15.54 -32.54
N LYS A 93 -0.40 15.03 -33.39
CA LYS A 93 -1.04 13.72 -33.21
C LYS A 93 -0.04 12.57 -33.26
N PHE A 94 0.93 12.62 -34.18
CA PHE A 94 1.99 11.62 -34.28
C PHE A 94 2.86 11.62 -33.02
N ILE A 95 3.30 12.80 -32.57
CA ILE A 95 4.09 12.96 -31.34
C ILE A 95 3.30 12.49 -30.11
N TYR A 96 2.02 12.88 -30.00
CA TYR A 96 1.15 12.48 -28.89
C TYR A 96 0.92 10.96 -28.88
N LYS A 97 0.73 10.34 -30.05
CA LYS A 97 0.53 8.88 -30.15
C LYS A 97 1.81 8.10 -29.86
N ALA A 98 2.98 8.62 -30.27
CA ALA A 98 4.28 8.03 -29.98
C ALA A 98 4.60 8.10 -28.47
N THR A 99 4.45 9.27 -27.85
CA THR A 99 4.70 9.47 -26.41
C THR A 99 3.72 8.71 -25.53
N LYS A 100 2.43 8.72 -25.86
CA LYS A 100 1.41 7.98 -25.09
C LYS A 100 1.56 6.46 -25.21
N GLY A 101 2.03 5.97 -26.36
CA GLY A 101 2.35 4.57 -26.56
C GLY A 101 3.45 4.08 -25.60
N GLN A 102 4.50 4.88 -25.41
CA GLN A 102 5.56 4.61 -24.43
C GLN A 102 5.01 4.64 -23.00
N VAL A 103 4.28 5.69 -22.61
CA VAL A 103 3.70 5.79 -21.25
C VAL A 103 2.77 4.61 -20.93
N LEU A 104 2.01 4.12 -21.91
CA LEU A 104 1.16 2.96 -21.75
C LEU A 104 1.97 1.66 -21.58
N ALA A 105 3.03 1.49 -22.37
CA ALA A 105 3.92 0.33 -22.27
C ALA A 105 4.62 0.31 -20.90
N ASP A 106 5.15 1.46 -20.47
CA ASP A 106 5.81 1.62 -19.16
C ASP A 106 4.84 1.31 -18.01
N ALA A 107 3.61 1.84 -18.07
CA ALA A 107 2.60 1.57 -17.06
C ALA A 107 2.24 0.07 -16.99
N LYS A 108 2.13 -0.60 -18.14
CA LYS A 108 1.88 -2.04 -18.23
C LYS A 108 3.02 -2.86 -17.63
N GLU A 109 4.27 -2.52 -17.97
CA GLU A 109 5.45 -3.18 -17.45
C GLU A 109 5.54 -3.06 -15.93
N GLN A 110 5.36 -1.84 -15.41
CA GLN A 110 5.39 -1.60 -13.97
C GLN A 110 4.25 -2.32 -13.24
N LEU A 111 3.03 -2.33 -13.81
CA LEU A 111 1.89 -3.08 -13.24
C LEU A 111 2.19 -4.58 -13.15
N LEU A 112 2.77 -5.16 -14.19
CA LEU A 112 3.16 -6.57 -14.20
C LEU A 112 4.25 -6.86 -13.15
N LEU A 113 5.28 -6.01 -13.12
CA LEU A 113 6.42 -6.14 -12.22
C LEU A 113 5.98 -6.09 -10.74
N VAL A 114 5.15 -5.12 -10.37
CA VAL A 114 4.71 -4.93 -8.98
C VAL A 114 3.64 -5.94 -8.58
N ILE A 115 2.54 -6.07 -9.33
CA ILE A 115 1.43 -6.97 -8.93
C ILE A 115 1.89 -8.43 -8.95
N GLY A 116 2.72 -8.82 -9.92
CA GLY A 116 3.27 -10.17 -9.98
C GLY A 116 4.37 -10.44 -8.96
N GLY A 117 5.11 -9.40 -8.53
CA GLY A 117 6.18 -9.52 -7.54
C GLY A 117 5.70 -9.51 -6.09
N LEU A 118 4.55 -8.88 -5.80
CA LEU A 118 4.01 -8.78 -4.44
C LEU A 118 3.84 -10.13 -3.72
N PRO A 119 3.24 -11.17 -4.33
CA PRO A 119 3.15 -12.49 -3.69
C PRO A 119 4.52 -13.08 -3.32
N ASP A 120 5.53 -12.90 -4.17
CA ASP A 120 6.89 -13.42 -3.89
C ASP A 120 7.54 -12.66 -2.73
N PHE A 121 7.31 -11.35 -2.64
CA PHE A 121 7.79 -10.53 -1.54
C PHE A 121 7.09 -10.87 -0.22
N ILE A 122 5.78 -11.14 -0.25
CA ILE A 122 5.03 -11.65 0.92
C ILE A 122 5.65 -12.96 1.41
N PHE A 123 5.93 -13.91 0.52
CA PHE A 123 6.62 -15.16 0.88
C PHE A 123 8.05 -14.92 1.36
N SER A 124 8.74 -13.92 0.80
CA SER A 124 10.08 -13.55 1.22
C SER A 124 10.10 -13.03 2.65
N VAL A 125 9.20 -12.10 2.98
CA VAL A 125 9.04 -11.51 4.31
C VAL A 125 8.63 -12.57 5.33
N ARG A 126 7.70 -13.45 4.99
CA ARG A 126 7.28 -14.55 5.87
C ARG A 126 8.45 -15.45 6.27
N ASP A 127 9.25 -15.86 5.29
CA ASP A 127 10.44 -16.69 5.55
C ASP A 127 11.53 -15.91 6.32
N LEU A 128 11.68 -14.61 6.05
CA LEU A 128 12.55 -13.71 6.81
C LEU A 128 12.13 -13.59 8.29
N THR A 129 10.82 -13.64 8.57
CA THR A 129 10.30 -13.70 9.94
C THR A 129 10.69 -15.03 10.59
N LEU A 130 10.45 -16.15 9.92
CA LEU A 130 10.72 -17.49 10.45
C LEU A 130 12.20 -17.74 10.73
N SER A 131 13.09 -17.26 9.87
CA SER A 131 14.54 -17.48 10.00
C SER A 131 15.16 -16.75 11.19
N ARG A 132 14.51 -15.70 11.67
CA ARG A 132 14.94 -14.94 12.86
C ARG A 132 14.44 -15.57 14.17
N MET A 133 13.54 -16.54 14.10
CA MET A 133 13.05 -17.25 15.27
C MET A 133 13.99 -18.38 15.67
N GLU A 134 14.00 -18.71 16.96
CA GLU A 134 14.61 -19.93 17.48
C GLU A 134 14.00 -21.19 16.84
N PRO A 135 14.73 -22.32 16.76
CA PRO A 135 14.27 -23.52 16.06
C PRO A 135 12.89 -24.01 16.50
N GLU A 136 12.62 -23.99 17.80
CA GLU A 136 11.34 -24.43 18.35
C GLU A 136 10.20 -23.46 17.99
N SER A 137 10.37 -22.16 18.23
CA SER A 137 9.39 -21.13 17.85
C SER A 137 9.10 -21.13 16.34
N ARG A 138 10.14 -21.33 15.52
CA ARG A 138 10.02 -21.48 14.06
C ARG A 138 9.16 -22.68 13.68
N ARG A 139 9.32 -23.82 14.38
CA ARG A 139 8.52 -25.03 14.17
C ARG A 139 7.03 -24.73 14.41
N TYR A 140 6.69 -24.18 15.56
CA TYR A 140 5.28 -23.84 15.88
C TYR A 140 4.69 -22.79 14.95
N GLU A 141 5.45 -21.75 14.62
CA GLU A 141 4.96 -20.69 13.73
C GLU A 141 4.75 -21.20 12.31
N SER A 142 5.64 -22.07 11.80
CA SER A 142 5.44 -22.71 10.50
C SER A 142 4.16 -23.55 10.46
N ALA A 143 3.87 -24.28 11.54
CA ALA A 143 2.63 -25.03 11.67
C ALA A 143 1.39 -24.14 11.71
N ARG A 144 1.46 -23.03 12.47
CA ARG A 144 0.38 -22.03 12.55
C ARG A 144 0.02 -21.52 11.16
N ILE A 145 1.03 -21.13 10.37
CA ILE A 145 0.85 -20.65 9.00
C ILE A 145 0.21 -21.72 8.11
N LEU A 146 0.66 -22.97 8.19
CA LEU A 146 0.10 -24.07 7.40
C LEU A 146 -1.36 -24.38 7.79
N LEU A 147 -1.67 -24.41 9.09
CA LEU A 147 -3.02 -24.63 9.60
C LEU A 147 -3.99 -23.50 9.25
N GLN A 148 -3.50 -22.29 8.91
CA GLN A 148 -4.35 -21.19 8.48
C GLN A 148 -4.74 -21.24 7.00
N LYS A 149 -3.95 -21.88 6.13
CA LYS A 149 -4.16 -21.91 4.67
C LYS A 149 -5.40 -22.71 4.25
N SER A 150 -6.31 -22.12 3.46
CA SER A 150 -7.57 -22.76 3.06
C SER A 150 -7.40 -24.01 2.19
N ASP A 151 -6.41 -24.00 1.29
CA ASP A 151 -6.22 -25.04 0.27
C ASP A 151 -4.90 -25.80 0.45
N LEU A 152 -4.72 -26.34 1.66
CA LEU A 152 -3.60 -27.23 1.95
C LEU A 152 -4.01 -28.69 1.74
N GLY A 153 -3.15 -29.50 1.12
CA GLY A 153 -3.41 -30.93 0.95
C GLY A 153 -3.31 -31.70 2.29
N PRO A 154 -3.97 -32.87 2.42
CA PRO A 154 -4.01 -33.64 3.68
C PRO A 154 -2.63 -33.97 4.27
N GLN A 155 -1.64 -34.27 3.42
CA GLN A 155 -0.27 -34.58 3.85
C GLN A 155 0.42 -33.38 4.52
N TRP A 156 0.19 -32.19 3.99
CA TRP A 156 0.77 -30.95 4.51
C TRP A 156 0.15 -30.57 5.86
N LEU A 157 -1.15 -30.83 6.04
CA LEU A 157 -1.81 -30.66 7.34
C LEU A 157 -1.29 -31.67 8.36
N SER A 158 -1.13 -32.94 7.97
CA SER A 158 -0.53 -33.96 8.82
C SER A 158 0.88 -33.57 9.29
N LEU A 159 1.69 -33.01 8.38
CA LEU A 159 3.01 -32.48 8.72
C LEU A 159 2.92 -31.32 9.73
N ALA A 160 2.02 -30.37 9.51
CA ALA A 160 1.82 -29.24 10.41
C ALA A 160 1.42 -29.72 11.81
N VAL A 161 0.51 -30.68 11.92
CA VAL A 161 0.06 -31.23 13.21
C VAL A 161 1.17 -32.01 13.90
N ASN A 162 1.90 -32.88 13.18
CA ASN A 162 3.07 -33.60 13.73
C ASN A 162 4.15 -32.62 14.22
N SER A 163 4.24 -31.43 13.61
CA SER A 163 5.19 -30.42 14.03
C SER A 163 4.78 -29.68 15.32
N ILE A 164 3.57 -29.87 15.84
CA ILE A 164 3.11 -29.20 17.08
C ILE A 164 2.70 -30.18 18.17
N ILE A 165 2.20 -31.35 17.77
CA ILE A 165 1.81 -32.44 18.65
C ILE A 165 2.48 -33.69 18.10
N ASP A 166 3.28 -34.34 18.94
CA ASP A 166 3.95 -35.60 18.60
C ASP A 166 2.98 -36.79 18.72
N SER A 167 1.84 -36.70 18.02
CA SER A 167 0.80 -37.74 17.99
C SER A 167 0.45 -38.10 16.55
N PRO A 168 0.85 -39.30 16.08
CA PRO A 168 0.49 -39.75 14.73
C PRO A 168 -1.02 -39.94 14.58
N VAL A 169 -1.73 -40.20 15.69
CA VAL A 169 -3.19 -40.37 15.71
C VAL A 169 -3.88 -39.05 15.33
N ILE A 170 -3.55 -37.95 16.00
CA ILE A 170 -4.16 -36.64 15.73
C ILE A 170 -3.75 -36.13 14.34
N SER A 171 -2.50 -36.32 13.94
CA SER A 171 -2.01 -35.92 12.63
C SER A 171 -2.67 -36.67 11.49
N ARG A 172 -3.04 -37.95 11.70
CA ARG A 172 -3.82 -38.72 10.74
C ARG A 172 -5.29 -38.28 10.74
N ALA A 173 -5.86 -38.03 11.91
CA ALA A 173 -7.23 -37.55 12.04
C ALA A 173 -7.47 -36.26 11.24
N VAL A 174 -6.60 -35.25 11.38
CA VAL A 174 -6.72 -34.00 10.62
C VAL A 174 -6.63 -34.22 9.11
N ALA A 175 -5.76 -35.13 8.66
CA ALA A 175 -5.66 -35.47 7.24
C ALA A 175 -6.93 -36.15 6.72
N ASP A 176 -7.47 -37.12 7.46
CA ASP A 176 -8.71 -37.82 7.12
C ASP A 176 -9.89 -36.85 7.10
N ILE A 177 -9.97 -35.95 8.09
CA ILE A 177 -10.97 -34.88 8.16
C ILE A 177 -10.92 -33.99 6.92
N GLU A 178 -9.73 -33.57 6.47
CA GLU A 178 -9.60 -32.77 5.23
C GLU A 178 -10.06 -33.56 3.99
N ILE A 179 -9.79 -34.87 3.91
CA ILE A 179 -10.27 -35.72 2.81
C ILE A 179 -11.80 -35.77 2.80
N TYR A 180 -12.41 -36.07 3.94
CA TYR A 180 -13.87 -36.14 4.07
C TYR A 180 -14.54 -34.79 3.83
N TRP A 181 -13.92 -33.70 4.31
CA TRP A 181 -14.39 -32.34 4.08
C TRP A 181 -14.41 -32.00 2.58
N ARG A 182 -13.32 -32.29 1.84
CA ARG A 182 -13.24 -32.07 0.39
C ARG A 182 -14.27 -32.88 -0.39
N ALA A 183 -14.67 -34.03 0.12
CA ALA A 183 -15.70 -34.88 -0.45
C ALA A 183 -17.14 -34.55 0.02
N GLY A 184 -17.32 -33.55 0.91
CA GLY A 184 -18.62 -33.18 1.46
C GLY A 184 -19.20 -34.17 2.49
N MET A 185 -18.39 -35.08 3.03
CA MET A 185 -18.79 -36.14 3.94
C MET A 185 -18.73 -35.70 5.42
N TYR A 186 -19.50 -34.68 5.79
CA TYR A 186 -19.44 -34.06 7.13
C TYR A 186 -19.81 -34.99 8.29
N SER A 187 -20.72 -35.95 8.09
CA SER A 187 -21.06 -36.92 9.14
C SER A 187 -19.85 -37.74 9.57
N ARG A 188 -18.97 -38.13 8.63
CA ARG A 188 -17.77 -38.89 8.97
C ARG A 188 -16.76 -38.07 9.77
N ILE A 189 -16.71 -36.75 9.55
CA ILE A 189 -15.91 -35.84 10.40
C ILE A 189 -16.44 -35.86 11.84
N HIS A 190 -17.77 -35.88 12.01
CA HIS A 190 -18.37 -35.98 13.33
C HIS A 190 -18.03 -37.30 14.02
N ASP A 191 -18.12 -38.43 13.29
CA ASP A 191 -17.75 -39.74 13.82
C ASP A 191 -16.29 -39.77 14.29
N ILE A 192 -15.34 -39.26 13.48
CA ILE A 192 -13.92 -39.19 13.86
C ILE A 192 -13.72 -38.36 15.14
N ASN A 193 -14.40 -37.22 15.25
CA ASN A 193 -14.30 -36.37 16.44
C ASN A 193 -14.89 -37.03 17.69
N GLN A 194 -15.95 -37.84 17.55
CA GLN A 194 -16.49 -38.62 18.67
C GLN A 194 -15.55 -39.77 19.06
N GLU A 195 -15.09 -40.54 18.06
CA GLU A 195 -14.17 -41.69 18.23
C GLU A 195 -12.85 -41.25 18.92
N LEU A 196 -12.33 -40.07 18.60
CA LEU A 196 -11.05 -39.55 19.12
C LEU A 196 -11.20 -38.42 20.14
N SER A 197 -12.38 -38.25 20.74
CA SER A 197 -12.68 -37.11 21.63
C SER A 197 -11.70 -36.96 22.79
N THR A 198 -11.26 -38.06 23.39
CA THR A 198 -10.27 -38.08 24.49
C THR A 198 -8.89 -37.63 24.02
N ASP A 199 -8.43 -38.15 22.88
CA ASP A 199 -7.11 -37.83 22.33
C ASP A 199 -7.05 -36.38 21.84
N ILE A 200 -8.13 -35.90 21.21
CA ILE A 200 -8.28 -34.51 20.79
C ILE A 200 -8.23 -33.58 21.99
N SER A 201 -8.99 -33.89 23.05
CA SER A 201 -9.00 -33.06 24.27
C SER A 201 -7.62 -33.01 24.94
N ALA A 202 -6.92 -34.14 25.01
CA ALA A 202 -5.56 -34.20 25.55
C ALA A 202 -4.56 -33.39 24.70
N ALA A 203 -4.69 -33.44 23.37
CA ALA A 203 -3.83 -32.70 22.45
C ALA A 203 -4.10 -31.18 22.48
N LEU A 204 -5.34 -30.76 22.68
CA LEU A 204 -5.67 -29.35 22.85
C LEU A 204 -5.19 -28.84 24.21
N ALA A 205 -5.41 -29.60 25.28
CA ALA A 205 -4.97 -29.26 26.64
C ALA A 205 -3.44 -29.14 26.76
N SER A 206 -2.66 -29.84 25.93
CA SER A 206 -1.19 -29.70 25.93
C SER A 206 -0.72 -28.42 25.24
N LEU A 207 -1.50 -27.85 24.31
CA LEU A 207 -1.16 -26.62 23.60
C LEU A 207 -1.76 -25.36 24.25
N GLU A 208 -2.89 -25.48 24.95
CA GLU A 208 -3.65 -24.36 25.47
C GLU A 208 -2.90 -23.44 26.46
N PRO A 209 -2.06 -23.96 27.39
CA PRO A 209 -1.33 -23.11 28.36
C PRO A 209 -0.32 -22.17 27.68
N ASP A 210 0.46 -22.71 26.74
CA ASP A 210 1.58 -21.98 26.13
C ASP A 210 1.19 -21.31 24.80
N ARG A 211 0.27 -21.92 24.05
CA ARG A 211 -0.05 -21.56 22.65
C ARG A 211 -1.56 -21.63 22.37
N PRO A 212 -2.40 -20.84 23.08
CA PRO A 212 -3.86 -20.91 22.97
C PRO A 212 -4.38 -20.62 21.56
N ARG A 213 -3.73 -19.73 20.80
CA ARG A 213 -4.11 -19.43 19.40
C ARG A 213 -3.91 -20.64 18.49
N LEU A 214 -2.86 -21.41 18.70
CA LEU A 214 -2.55 -22.60 17.91
C LEU A 214 -3.49 -23.76 18.25
N ALA A 215 -3.80 -23.92 19.55
CA ALA A 215 -4.82 -24.86 20.01
C ALA A 215 -6.18 -24.59 19.34
N ARG A 216 -6.64 -23.33 19.32
CA ARG A 216 -7.88 -22.94 18.63
C ARG A 216 -7.87 -23.24 17.13
N LEU A 217 -6.76 -22.98 16.44
CA LEU A 217 -6.64 -23.30 15.01
C LEU A 217 -6.70 -24.81 14.75
N LEU A 218 -6.04 -25.60 15.59
CA LEU A 218 -6.11 -27.05 15.51
C LEU A 218 -7.52 -27.56 15.79
N GLU A 219 -8.17 -27.06 16.84
CA GLU A 219 -9.54 -27.40 17.21
C GLU A 219 -10.49 -27.11 16.04
N GLN A 220 -10.40 -25.91 15.43
CA GLN A 220 -11.18 -25.56 14.25
C GLN A 220 -10.98 -26.58 13.13
N ARG A 221 -9.72 -26.93 12.83
CA ARG A 221 -9.39 -27.92 11.79
C ARG A 221 -9.95 -29.31 12.08
N LEU A 222 -9.85 -29.77 13.33
CA LEU A 222 -10.42 -31.06 13.76
C LEU A 222 -11.95 -31.07 13.62
N HIS A 223 -12.61 -29.95 13.90
CA HIS A 223 -14.05 -29.80 13.69
C HIS A 223 -14.45 -29.62 12.22
N GLY A 224 -13.52 -29.69 11.27
CA GLY A 224 -13.79 -29.43 9.85
C GLY A 224 -14.14 -27.97 9.55
N LYS A 225 -13.85 -27.04 10.47
CA LYS A 225 -13.99 -25.60 10.28
C LYS A 225 -12.66 -25.06 9.75
N LYS A 226 -12.66 -24.58 8.51
CA LYS A 226 -11.47 -23.94 7.92
C LYS A 226 -11.81 -22.62 7.24
N ASN A 227 -10.80 -21.77 7.14
CA ASN A 227 -10.86 -20.62 6.25
C ASN A 227 -11.09 -21.10 4.82
N THR A 228 -11.91 -20.37 4.09
CA THR A 228 -12.17 -20.54 2.67
C THR A 228 -11.71 -19.29 1.93
N LEU A 229 -11.54 -19.37 0.60
CA LEU A 229 -11.27 -18.17 -0.22
C LEU A 229 -12.34 -17.08 -0.02
N ARG A 230 -13.58 -17.49 0.30
CA ARG A 230 -14.69 -16.58 0.63
C ARG A 230 -14.58 -15.97 2.02
N SER A 231 -14.28 -16.75 3.05
CA SER A 231 -14.14 -16.18 4.39
C SER A 231 -12.87 -15.33 4.51
N GLY A 232 -11.83 -15.63 3.73
CA GLY A 232 -10.51 -15.00 3.86
C GLY A 232 -9.81 -15.37 5.17
N VAL A 233 -8.77 -14.60 5.51
CA VAL A 233 -7.97 -14.73 6.73
C VAL A 233 -8.14 -13.47 7.58
N GLU A 234 -8.23 -13.61 8.91
CA GLU A 234 -8.26 -12.45 9.79
C GLU A 234 -6.95 -11.67 9.72
N ARG A 235 -7.03 -10.35 9.72
CA ARG A 235 -5.85 -9.47 9.66
C ARG A 235 -5.20 -9.33 11.02
N GLU A 236 -3.89 -9.08 11.02
CA GLU A 236 -3.21 -8.57 12.21
C GLU A 236 -3.78 -7.19 12.59
N PRO A 237 -4.17 -6.96 13.86
CA PRO A 237 -4.72 -5.67 14.27
C PRO A 237 -3.63 -4.59 14.35
N PHE A 238 -4.00 -3.35 14.02
CA PHE A 238 -3.17 -2.14 14.18
C PHE A 238 -1.88 -2.10 13.35
N PHE A 239 -1.71 -2.92 12.30
CA PHE A 239 -0.48 -2.92 11.49
C PHE A 239 -0.22 -1.56 10.80
N ILE A 240 -1.26 -0.94 10.22
CA ILE A 240 -1.17 0.40 9.62
C ILE A 240 -0.77 1.44 10.67
N GLU A 241 -1.41 1.43 11.85
CA GLU A 241 -1.08 2.35 12.94
C GLU A 241 0.38 2.18 13.39
N ARG A 242 0.86 0.94 13.59
CA ARG A 242 2.27 0.68 13.92
C ARG A 242 3.24 1.18 12.84
N ILE A 243 2.89 1.05 11.56
CA ILE A 243 3.70 1.61 10.46
C ILE A 243 3.75 3.14 10.56
N PHE A 244 2.61 3.82 10.73
CA PHE A 244 2.61 5.28 10.87
C PHE A 244 3.23 5.77 12.19
N SER A 245 3.13 5.00 13.28
CA SER A 245 3.82 5.30 14.53
C SER A 245 5.33 5.08 14.42
N ALA A 246 5.79 4.03 13.73
CA ALA A 246 7.20 3.82 13.42
C ALA A 246 7.80 5.00 12.66
N ILE A 247 7.03 5.50 11.71
CA ILE A 247 7.34 6.70 10.95
C ILE A 247 7.34 7.97 11.84
N GLU A 248 6.34 8.14 12.70
CA GLU A 248 6.23 9.28 13.61
C GLU A 248 7.28 9.31 14.72
N GLU A 249 7.78 8.17 15.15
CA GLU A 249 8.79 8.13 16.20
C GLU A 249 10.21 8.04 15.65
N ASP A 250 10.35 8.04 14.31
CA ASP A 250 11.61 7.75 13.62
C ASP A 250 12.22 6.43 14.14
N ASN A 251 11.34 5.45 14.44
CA ASN A 251 11.67 4.20 15.11
C ASN A 251 11.00 3.00 14.43
N GLU A 252 11.76 2.34 13.54
CA GLU A 252 11.30 1.15 12.83
C GLU A 252 11.04 -0.07 13.73
N ASP A 253 11.48 -0.09 14.99
CA ASP A 253 11.21 -1.23 15.89
C ASP A 253 9.76 -1.31 16.36
N ILE A 254 9.01 -0.21 16.22
CA ILE A 254 7.57 -0.19 16.48
C ILE A 254 6.82 -1.10 15.51
N MET A 255 7.34 -1.30 14.30
CA MET A 255 6.75 -2.19 13.30
C MET A 255 7.52 -3.51 13.18
N GLY A 256 6.79 -4.62 13.19
CA GLY A 256 7.29 -5.97 12.99
C GLY A 256 7.32 -6.38 11.50
N LEU A 257 7.91 -7.54 11.21
CA LEU A 257 7.83 -8.13 9.87
C LEU A 257 6.42 -8.65 9.54
N SER A 258 5.61 -8.97 10.55
CA SER A 258 4.18 -9.24 10.39
C SER A 258 3.43 -8.03 9.82
N ASP A 259 3.76 -6.82 10.27
CA ASP A 259 3.15 -5.58 9.76
C ASP A 259 3.52 -5.35 8.28
N VAL A 260 4.76 -5.69 7.92
CA VAL A 260 5.23 -5.66 6.53
C VAL A 260 4.45 -6.65 5.67
N GLU A 261 4.27 -7.89 6.14
CA GLU A 261 3.50 -8.92 5.42
C GLU A 261 2.05 -8.48 5.18
N GLU A 262 1.42 -7.86 6.19
CA GLU A 262 0.03 -7.39 6.13
C GLU A 262 -0.16 -6.20 5.18
N VAL A 263 0.73 -5.21 5.20
CA VAL A 263 0.62 -4.08 4.27
C VAL A 263 0.88 -4.50 2.83
N LEU A 264 1.80 -5.44 2.59
CA LEU A 264 2.02 -6.01 1.26
C LEU A 264 0.79 -6.79 0.78
N THR A 265 0.15 -7.54 1.68
CA THR A 265 -1.10 -8.25 1.39
C THR A 265 -2.21 -7.26 1.05
N LEU A 266 -2.40 -6.20 1.86
CA LEU A 266 -3.36 -5.13 1.57
C LEU A 266 -3.12 -4.47 0.21
N ALA A 267 -1.86 -4.16 -0.11
CA ALA A 267 -1.52 -3.57 -1.40
C ALA A 267 -1.84 -4.50 -2.56
N PHE A 268 -1.51 -5.80 -2.44
CA PHE A 268 -1.85 -6.80 -3.44
C PHE A 268 -3.37 -6.84 -3.67
N GLU A 269 -4.16 -6.89 -2.59
CA GLU A 269 -5.62 -6.90 -2.66
C GLU A 269 -6.17 -5.67 -3.40
N LEU A 270 -5.75 -4.47 -3.00
CA LEU A 270 -6.23 -3.22 -3.58
C LEU A 270 -5.82 -3.08 -5.06
N LEU A 271 -4.58 -3.44 -5.41
CA LEU A 271 -4.11 -3.44 -6.80
C LEU A 271 -4.85 -4.47 -7.66
N SER A 272 -5.16 -5.65 -7.10
CA SER A 272 -5.99 -6.68 -7.74
C SER A 272 -7.48 -6.30 -7.84
N GLY A 273 -7.90 -5.21 -7.20
CA GLY A 273 -9.23 -4.63 -7.32
C GLY A 273 -10.21 -5.01 -6.21
N ARG A 274 -9.69 -5.37 -5.03
CA ARG A 274 -10.49 -5.54 -3.80
C ARG A 274 -11.31 -4.28 -3.52
N ARG A 275 -12.53 -4.50 -3.04
CA ARG A 275 -13.43 -3.46 -2.54
C ARG A 275 -13.72 -3.77 -1.08
N ILE A 276 -13.11 -3.01 -0.18
CA ILE A 276 -13.29 -3.19 1.26
C ILE A 276 -14.51 -2.38 1.68
N PRO A 277 -15.55 -3.02 2.23
CA PRO A 277 -16.74 -2.32 2.67
C PRO A 277 -16.45 -1.51 3.95
N MET A 278 -17.08 -0.35 4.10
CA MET A 278 -16.81 0.59 5.18
C MET A 278 -18.11 1.23 5.67
N LEU A 279 -18.26 1.33 6.98
CA LEU A 279 -19.32 2.13 7.60
C LEU A 279 -18.72 3.42 8.17
N VAL A 280 -19.31 4.54 7.76
CA VAL A 280 -18.90 5.89 8.16
C VAL A 280 -20.05 6.60 8.82
N VAL A 281 -19.72 7.44 9.80
CA VAL A 281 -20.70 8.31 10.44
C VAL A 281 -20.63 9.69 9.82
N ASN A 282 -21.73 10.13 9.21
CA ASN A 282 -21.93 11.48 8.71
C ASN A 282 -22.80 12.25 9.71
N CYS A 283 -22.37 13.44 10.11
CA CYS A 283 -23.16 14.29 11.01
C CYS A 283 -24.03 15.26 10.22
N VAL A 284 -25.34 15.27 10.45
CA VAL A 284 -26.26 16.24 9.83
C VAL A 284 -26.85 17.15 10.92
N GLY A 285 -26.51 18.44 10.88
CA GLY A 285 -26.96 19.46 11.84
C GLY A 285 -25.80 20.20 12.53
N SER A 286 -26.10 20.93 13.62
CA SER A 286 -25.15 21.75 14.39
C SER A 286 -24.18 20.91 15.25
N SER A 287 -23.58 19.87 14.68
CA SER A 287 -22.51 19.11 15.34
C SER A 287 -21.17 19.78 15.05
N GLN A 288 -20.97 20.97 15.63
CA GLN A 288 -19.67 21.67 15.55
C GLN A 288 -18.54 20.78 16.07
N MET A 289 -18.82 19.94 17.06
CA MET A 289 -17.87 18.99 17.63
C MET A 289 -17.43 17.93 16.62
N ALA A 290 -18.35 17.25 15.93
CA ALA A 290 -17.94 16.21 14.99
C ALA A 290 -17.21 16.77 13.76
N ILE A 291 -17.62 17.94 13.27
CA ILE A 291 -16.90 18.64 12.21
C ILE A 291 -15.49 19.02 12.68
N ALA A 292 -15.34 19.50 13.91
CA ALA A 292 -14.05 19.82 14.48
C ALA A 292 -13.18 18.57 14.67
N THR A 293 -13.73 17.45 15.14
CA THR A 293 -13.01 16.18 15.30
C THR A 293 -12.58 15.60 13.95
N GLU A 294 -13.47 15.59 12.95
CA GLU A 294 -13.13 15.14 11.59
C GLU A 294 -12.01 16.00 10.98
N LYS A 295 -12.09 17.32 11.17
CA LYS A 295 -11.03 18.24 10.72
C LYS A 295 -9.70 17.94 11.43
N LEU A 296 -9.73 17.77 12.75
CA LEU A 296 -8.55 17.44 13.55
C LEU A 296 -7.89 16.15 13.09
N GLU A 297 -8.66 15.08 12.85
CA GLU A 297 -8.14 13.80 12.39
C GLU A 297 -7.54 13.88 10.97
N LYS A 298 -8.14 14.68 10.08
CA LYS A 298 -7.58 14.94 8.75
C LYS A 298 -6.26 15.71 8.82
N GLU A 299 -6.19 16.77 9.63
CA GLU A 299 -4.94 17.52 9.79
C GLU A 299 -3.87 16.70 10.52
N ARG A 300 -4.26 15.88 11.50
CA ARG A 300 -3.37 14.91 12.14
C ARG A 300 -2.78 14.00 11.07
N SER A 301 -3.61 13.31 10.29
CA SER A 301 -3.21 12.43 9.19
C SER A 301 -2.24 13.11 8.24
N LYS A 302 -2.56 14.32 7.73
CA LYS A 302 -1.67 15.10 6.87
C LYS A 302 -0.31 15.37 7.51
N TYR A 303 -0.30 15.77 8.78
CA TYR A 303 0.93 15.99 9.53
C TYR A 303 1.77 14.69 9.62
N ARG A 304 1.15 13.54 9.95
CA ARG A 304 1.85 12.22 9.98
C ARG A 304 2.52 11.95 8.64
N ILE A 305 1.78 12.12 7.54
CA ILE A 305 2.26 11.86 6.18
C ILE A 305 3.39 12.81 5.79
N ALA A 306 3.27 14.10 6.11
CA ALA A 306 4.29 15.08 5.76
C ALA A 306 5.61 14.79 6.50
N ARG A 307 5.54 14.46 7.79
CA ARG A 307 6.70 14.03 8.57
C ARG A 307 7.31 12.74 8.02
N ALA A 308 6.48 11.78 7.66
CA ALA A 308 6.90 10.52 7.05
C ALA A 308 7.70 10.71 5.77
N ARG A 309 7.20 11.58 4.90
CA ARG A 309 7.88 11.92 3.65
C ARG A 309 9.23 12.55 3.95
N GLY A 310 9.31 13.47 4.92
CA GLY A 310 10.58 14.07 5.34
C GLY A 310 11.64 13.02 5.69
N TYR A 311 11.31 12.07 6.56
CA TYR A 311 12.24 11.00 6.96
C TYR A 311 12.57 10.03 5.82
N SER A 312 11.57 9.56 5.07
CA SER A 312 11.78 8.65 3.93
C SER A 312 12.71 9.28 2.87
N GLN A 313 12.56 10.57 2.58
CA GLN A 313 13.46 11.28 1.65
C GLN A 313 14.90 11.39 2.18
N LEU A 314 15.07 11.62 3.49
CA LEU A 314 16.39 11.62 4.11
C LEU A 314 17.05 10.24 4.04
N LEU A 315 16.28 9.17 4.31
CA LEU A 315 16.77 7.80 4.20
C LEU A 315 17.10 7.42 2.74
N ALA A 316 16.31 7.89 1.78
CA ALA A 316 16.59 7.70 0.35
C ALA A 316 17.93 8.33 -0.04
N LEU A 317 18.24 9.53 0.46
CA LEU A 317 19.55 10.15 0.30
C LEU A 317 20.66 9.29 0.94
N ALA A 318 20.49 8.86 2.19
CA ALA A 318 21.48 8.05 2.89
C ALA A 318 21.76 6.72 2.17
N ASN A 319 20.71 6.02 1.73
CA ASN A 319 20.82 4.80 0.93
C ASN A 319 21.55 5.05 -0.39
N PHE A 320 21.22 6.14 -1.10
CA PHE A 320 21.91 6.51 -2.34
C PHE A 320 23.41 6.78 -2.13
N LEU A 321 23.78 7.47 -1.04
CA LEU A 321 25.17 7.71 -0.68
C LEU A 321 25.89 6.40 -0.33
N SER A 322 25.22 5.48 0.36
CA SER A 322 25.77 4.16 0.68
C SER A 322 25.94 3.29 -0.57
N ASP A 323 24.94 3.25 -1.47
CA ASP A 323 25.02 2.55 -2.77
C ASP A 323 26.13 3.12 -3.67
N SER A 324 26.48 4.39 -3.49
CA SER A 324 27.58 5.07 -4.17
C SER A 324 28.94 4.85 -3.49
N ASN A 325 29.02 4.00 -2.46
CA ASN A 325 30.19 3.75 -1.62
C ASN A 325 30.76 5.00 -0.90
N LEU A 326 29.96 6.04 -0.70
CA LEU A 326 30.38 7.27 -0.02
C LEU A 326 30.10 7.25 1.49
N LEU A 327 29.24 6.34 1.94
CA LEU A 327 28.79 6.26 3.33
C LEU A 327 28.82 4.80 3.76
N ASP A 328 29.46 4.54 4.91
CA ASP A 328 29.56 3.17 5.41
C ASP A 328 28.16 2.63 5.70
N TYR A 329 27.89 1.46 5.13
CA TYR A 329 26.62 0.79 5.27
C TYR A 329 26.29 0.50 6.75
N SER A 330 27.31 0.29 7.60
CA SER A 330 27.13 0.13 9.05
C SER A 330 26.42 1.34 9.67
N THR A 331 26.64 2.55 9.15
CA THR A 331 26.09 3.80 9.67
C THR A 331 24.62 3.99 9.31
N VAL A 332 24.22 3.61 8.08
CA VAL A 332 22.79 3.46 7.73
C VAL A 332 22.18 2.31 8.53
N ALA A 333 22.99 1.32 8.88
CA ALA A 333 22.53 0.14 9.59
C ALA A 333 22.32 0.36 11.10
N GLU A 334 23.14 1.14 11.77
CA GLU A 334 23.08 1.28 13.23
C GLU A 334 21.91 2.12 13.75
N ARG A 335 20.99 2.55 12.86
CA ARG A 335 19.73 3.24 13.20
C ARG A 335 19.98 4.51 13.99
N LEU A 336 20.59 5.45 13.29
CA LEU A 336 20.81 6.77 13.83
C LEU A 336 19.51 7.57 13.79
N PRO A 337 19.15 8.29 14.88
CA PRO A 337 18.08 9.27 14.87
C PRO A 337 18.15 10.19 13.65
N SER A 338 17.01 10.67 13.15
CA SER A 338 16.93 11.49 11.92
C SER A 338 17.89 12.68 11.92
N ARG A 339 18.18 13.25 13.10
CA ARG A 339 19.16 14.32 13.30
C ARG A 339 20.59 13.87 13.00
N ASP A 340 20.98 12.70 13.50
CA ASP A 340 22.32 12.15 13.36
C ASP A 340 22.54 11.67 11.91
N LEU A 341 21.53 11.03 11.33
CA LEU A 341 21.54 10.65 9.91
C LEU A 341 21.68 11.87 8.99
N LEU A 342 20.96 12.96 9.30
CA LEU A 342 21.11 14.23 8.59
C LEU A 342 22.54 14.75 8.70
N GLN A 343 23.11 14.79 9.89
CA GLN A 343 24.47 15.29 10.09
C GLN A 343 25.48 14.50 9.25
N ILE A 344 25.39 13.17 9.25
CA ILE A 344 26.28 12.33 8.45
C ILE A 344 26.09 12.60 6.95
N CYS A 345 24.85 12.71 6.48
CA CYS A 345 24.60 13.04 5.07
C CYS A 345 25.21 14.41 4.70
N LEU A 346 25.13 15.41 5.58
CA LEU A 346 25.75 16.71 5.39
C LEU A 346 27.29 16.60 5.30
N ASP A 347 27.90 15.85 6.22
CA ASP A 347 29.35 15.66 6.29
C ASP A 347 29.86 14.89 5.06
N THR A 348 29.16 13.85 4.61
CA THR A 348 29.49 13.10 3.39
C THR A 348 29.37 13.98 2.13
N LEU A 349 28.35 14.83 2.03
CA LEU A 349 28.20 15.77 0.92
C LEU A 349 29.32 16.83 0.92
N ASP A 350 29.70 17.34 2.09
CA ASP A 350 30.82 18.26 2.23
C ASP A 350 32.14 17.61 1.77
N GLN A 351 32.41 16.38 2.20
CA GLN A 351 33.59 15.61 1.79
C GLN A 351 33.60 15.37 0.27
N LEU A 352 32.47 14.95 -0.31
CA LEU A 352 32.36 14.76 -1.77
C LEU A 352 32.66 16.05 -2.53
N CYS A 353 32.14 17.19 -2.05
CA CYS A 353 32.42 18.49 -2.66
C CYS A 353 33.90 18.88 -2.54
N GLN A 354 34.53 18.63 -1.38
CA GLN A 354 35.96 18.88 -1.18
C GLN A 354 36.82 18.05 -2.12
N HIS A 355 36.50 16.76 -2.30
CA HIS A 355 37.21 15.87 -3.22
C HIS A 355 37.09 16.32 -4.67
N ILE A 356 35.89 16.72 -5.12
CA ILE A 356 35.69 17.25 -6.48
C ILE A 356 36.47 18.55 -6.68
N CYS A 357 36.45 19.46 -5.70
CA CYS A 357 37.21 20.70 -5.78
C CYS A 357 38.73 20.44 -5.84
N SER A 358 39.27 19.52 -5.03
CA SER A 358 40.70 19.19 -5.07
C SER A 358 41.09 18.55 -6.41
N ASP A 359 40.26 17.66 -6.94
CA ASP A 359 40.49 17.04 -8.26
C ASP A 359 40.48 18.10 -9.38
N ILE A 360 39.56 19.08 -9.32
CA ILE A 360 39.52 20.21 -10.25
C ILE A 360 40.80 21.06 -10.16
N GLU A 361 41.25 21.40 -8.95
CA GLU A 361 42.49 22.16 -8.75
C GLU A 361 43.72 21.41 -9.28
N SER A 362 43.79 20.10 -9.10
CA SER A 362 44.85 19.25 -9.66
C SER A 362 44.78 19.21 -11.20
N VAL A 363 43.59 19.19 -11.80
CA VAL A 363 43.42 19.34 -13.26
C VAL A 363 43.94 20.70 -13.74
N GLU A 364 43.66 21.80 -13.04
CA GLU A 364 44.18 23.13 -13.37
C GLU A 364 45.71 23.19 -13.29
N LYS A 365 46.30 22.53 -12.28
CA LYS A 365 47.74 22.40 -12.09
C LYS A 365 48.41 21.42 -13.06
N ARG A 366 47.63 20.77 -13.96
CA ARG A 366 48.07 19.74 -14.93
C ARG A 366 48.65 18.48 -14.27
N GLU A 367 48.15 18.15 -13.09
CA GLU A 367 48.50 16.91 -12.38
C GLU A 367 47.67 15.73 -12.93
N VAL A 368 48.10 14.50 -12.62
CA VAL A 368 47.41 13.28 -13.06
C VAL A 368 46.18 13.05 -12.18
N VAL A 369 44.99 13.18 -12.75
CA VAL A 369 43.69 12.95 -12.09
C VAL A 369 42.91 11.89 -12.84
N ASP A 370 42.21 11.00 -12.13
CA ASP A 370 41.30 10.06 -12.76
C ASP A 370 40.00 10.77 -13.20
N MET A 371 39.99 11.18 -14.47
CA MET A 371 38.85 11.86 -15.08
C MET A 371 37.55 11.02 -15.07
N ARG A 372 37.64 9.68 -15.00
CA ARG A 372 36.46 8.82 -14.90
C ARG A 372 35.85 8.89 -13.51
N ALA A 373 36.68 8.81 -12.48
CA ALA A 373 36.26 8.96 -11.09
C ALA A 373 35.68 10.38 -10.84
N LEU A 374 36.32 11.42 -11.36
CA LEU A 374 35.85 12.80 -11.24
C LEU A 374 34.47 13.00 -11.90
N LYS A 375 34.26 12.46 -13.11
CA LYS A 375 32.97 12.51 -13.80
C LYS A 375 31.89 11.71 -13.05
N LEU A 376 32.25 10.56 -12.47
CA LEU A 376 31.36 9.76 -11.65
C LEU A 376 30.96 10.52 -10.39
N ASN A 377 31.92 11.04 -9.63
CA ASN A 377 31.69 11.82 -8.40
C ASN A 377 30.81 13.05 -8.67
N HIS A 378 31.04 13.77 -9.78
CA HIS A 378 30.17 14.86 -10.20
C HIS A 378 28.73 14.40 -10.49
N SER A 379 28.55 13.27 -11.18
CA SER A 379 27.22 12.70 -11.43
C SER A 379 26.51 12.27 -10.14
N VAL A 380 27.26 11.70 -9.18
CA VAL A 380 26.77 11.35 -7.85
C VAL A 380 26.37 12.60 -7.07
N LEU A 381 27.19 13.66 -7.10
CA LEU A 381 26.88 14.93 -6.42
C LEU A 381 25.60 15.58 -6.98
N ILE A 382 25.40 15.59 -8.30
CA ILE A 382 24.15 16.11 -8.90
C ILE A 382 22.95 15.36 -8.33
N LYS A 383 23.01 14.02 -8.31
CA LYS A 383 21.87 13.22 -7.85
C LYS A 383 21.65 13.34 -6.35
N ALA A 384 22.73 13.40 -5.57
CA ALA A 384 22.65 13.58 -4.13
C ALA A 384 22.04 14.95 -3.76
N LEU A 385 22.40 16.02 -4.48
CA LEU A 385 21.80 17.35 -4.27
C LEU A 385 20.32 17.40 -4.68
N GLU A 386 19.91 16.67 -5.72
CA GLU A 386 18.50 16.52 -6.08
C GLU A 386 17.71 15.84 -4.95
N LEU A 387 18.22 14.74 -4.40
CA LEU A 387 17.61 14.02 -3.27
C LEU A 387 17.59 14.87 -1.99
N TYR A 388 18.68 15.60 -1.71
CA TYR A 388 18.74 16.55 -0.59
C TYR A 388 17.69 17.65 -0.72
N GLN A 389 17.50 18.21 -1.92
CA GLN A 389 16.48 19.23 -2.17
C GLN A 389 15.06 18.68 -1.97
N GLN A 390 14.80 17.43 -2.36
CA GLN A 390 13.53 16.75 -2.10
C GLN A 390 13.29 16.54 -0.59
N ALA A 391 14.33 16.15 0.15
CA ALA A 391 14.26 16.03 1.60
C ALA A 391 13.99 17.39 2.27
N TYR A 392 14.70 18.46 1.85
CA TYR A 392 14.48 19.82 2.31
C TYR A 392 13.02 20.28 2.11
N GLN A 393 12.50 20.16 0.88
CA GLN A 393 11.11 20.54 0.57
C GLN A 393 10.10 19.76 1.40
N SER A 394 10.34 18.46 1.61
CA SER A 394 9.47 17.61 2.43
C SER A 394 9.51 18.02 3.91
N SER A 395 10.67 18.38 4.44
CA SER A 395 10.81 18.88 5.83
C SER A 395 10.11 20.23 6.03
N ALA A 396 10.21 21.15 5.06
CA ALA A 396 9.54 22.44 5.09
C ALA A 396 8.01 22.29 5.04
N MET A 397 7.51 21.34 4.25
CA MET A 397 6.10 20.96 4.26
C MET A 397 5.69 20.41 5.62
N ALA A 398 6.47 19.49 6.21
CA ALA A 398 6.17 18.93 7.54
C ALA A 398 6.08 20.02 8.63
N LEU A 399 6.95 21.02 8.61
CA LEU A 399 6.91 22.16 9.53
C LEU A 399 5.63 22.99 9.38
N ARG A 400 5.19 23.22 8.14
CA ARG A 400 3.94 23.94 7.85
C ARG A 400 2.72 23.17 8.38
N GLU A 401 2.62 21.89 8.02
CA GLU A 401 1.51 21.03 8.46
C GLU A 401 1.51 20.87 9.99
N HIS A 402 2.68 20.86 10.64
CA HIS A 402 2.78 20.86 12.11
C HIS A 402 2.18 22.12 12.73
N ALA A 403 2.49 23.30 12.18
CA ALA A 403 1.93 24.56 12.65
C ALA A 403 0.41 24.63 12.46
N ASP A 404 -0.08 24.17 11.31
CA ASP A 404 -1.51 24.10 11.01
C ASP A 404 -2.23 23.11 11.96
N PHE A 405 -1.62 21.95 12.24
CA PHE A 405 -2.14 20.97 13.18
C PHE A 405 -2.24 21.52 14.62
N LEU A 406 -1.22 22.25 15.10
CA LEU A 406 -1.26 22.89 16.42
C LEU A 406 -2.40 23.93 16.53
N GLN A 407 -2.66 24.70 15.46
CA GLN A 407 -3.79 25.63 15.44
C GLN A 407 -5.13 24.90 15.52
N ASP A 408 -5.25 23.75 14.86
CA ASP A 408 -6.47 22.96 14.84
C ASP A 408 -6.71 22.18 16.14
N ILE A 409 -5.67 21.72 16.84
CA ILE A 409 -5.77 21.21 18.21
C ILE A 409 -6.39 22.29 19.12
N ASN A 410 -5.86 23.50 19.09
CA ASN A 410 -6.36 24.61 19.92
C ASN A 410 -7.80 25.00 19.57
N SER A 411 -8.17 24.89 18.29
CA SER A 411 -9.53 25.16 17.82
C SER A 411 -10.50 24.07 18.26
N TRP A 412 -10.10 22.81 18.14
CA TRP A 412 -10.86 21.66 18.60
C TRP A 412 -11.06 21.68 20.12
N GLN A 413 -10.01 21.96 20.90
CA GLN A 413 -10.12 22.05 22.38
C GLN A 413 -11.14 23.10 22.82
N ARG A 414 -11.23 24.24 22.11
CA ARG A 414 -12.24 25.28 22.38
C ARG A 414 -13.66 24.78 22.11
N VAL A 415 -13.86 24.03 21.03
CA VAL A 415 -15.16 23.42 20.70
C VAL A 415 -15.50 22.31 21.70
N ASN A 416 -14.57 21.42 22.01
CA ASN A 416 -14.77 20.33 22.96
C ASN A 416 -15.19 20.84 24.35
N ARG A 417 -14.49 21.84 24.90
CA ARG A 417 -14.87 22.47 26.18
C ARG A 417 -16.27 23.09 26.19
N LYS A 418 -16.77 23.53 25.03
CA LYS A 418 -18.09 24.16 24.90
C LYS A 418 -19.22 23.12 24.82
N TYR A 419 -18.93 21.92 24.35
CA TYR A 419 -19.92 20.89 24.03
C TYR A 419 -19.81 19.61 24.88
N ALA A 420 -18.85 19.54 25.81
CA ALA A 420 -18.66 18.39 26.72
C ALA A 420 -19.92 17.99 27.53
N ASP A 421 -20.82 18.95 27.79
CA ASP A 421 -22.06 18.71 28.56
C ASP A 421 -23.33 18.58 27.70
N ALA A 422 -23.22 18.66 26.36
CA ALA A 422 -24.37 18.65 25.48
C ALA A 422 -24.76 17.21 25.09
N ASN A 423 -25.83 16.69 25.71
CA ASN A 423 -26.50 15.43 25.34
C ASN A 423 -26.86 15.39 23.84
N THR A 424 -25.92 14.93 23.02
CA THR A 424 -26.09 14.84 21.57
C THR A 424 -26.70 13.48 21.27
N LYS A 425 -28.02 13.43 21.08
CA LYS A 425 -28.70 12.20 20.69
C LYS A 425 -28.32 11.79 19.27
N VAL A 426 -27.90 10.54 19.10
CA VAL A 426 -27.77 9.91 17.78
C VAL A 426 -29.15 9.63 17.24
N SER A 427 -29.33 9.79 15.93
CA SER A 427 -30.54 9.36 15.25
C SER A 427 -30.12 8.74 13.93
N VAL A 428 -30.38 7.44 13.78
CA VAL A 428 -30.02 6.68 12.58
C VAL A 428 -30.98 7.00 11.41
N THR A 429 -32.15 7.57 11.68
CA THR A 429 -33.24 7.75 10.70
C THR A 429 -33.85 9.18 10.64
N GLY A 430 -33.41 10.12 11.49
CA GLY A 430 -33.99 11.47 11.61
C GLY A 430 -33.39 12.54 10.68
N LYS A 431 -33.99 13.75 10.59
CA LYS A 431 -33.45 14.87 9.79
C LYS A 431 -32.24 15.60 10.42
N ARG A 432 -31.86 15.26 11.65
CA ARG A 432 -30.73 15.80 12.42
C ARG A 432 -30.13 14.67 13.28
N GLY A 433 -28.81 14.52 13.31
CA GLY A 433 -28.13 13.47 14.08
C GLY A 433 -26.91 12.85 13.37
N LEU A 434 -26.36 11.77 13.96
CA LEU A 434 -25.34 10.92 13.33
C LEU A 434 -26.00 9.91 12.37
N HIS A 435 -25.68 10.01 11.09
CA HIS A 435 -26.14 9.10 10.05
C HIS A 435 -25.06 8.09 9.70
N ILE A 436 -25.43 6.83 9.57
CA ILE A 436 -24.52 5.77 9.10
C ILE A 436 -24.60 5.70 7.58
N VAL A 437 -23.44 5.76 6.91
CA VAL A 437 -23.32 5.72 5.45
C VAL A 437 -22.35 4.61 5.07
N GLU A 438 -22.79 3.77 4.13
CA GLU A 438 -21.96 2.75 3.51
C GLU A 438 -21.04 3.37 2.45
N ARG A 439 -19.75 3.08 2.57
CA ARG A 439 -18.71 3.43 1.60
C ARG A 439 -17.90 2.19 1.25
N GLN A 440 -17.02 2.34 0.26
CA GLN A 440 -16.08 1.31 -0.12
C GLN A 440 -14.69 1.91 -0.34
N ILE A 441 -13.67 1.23 0.17
CA ILE A 441 -12.27 1.54 -0.10
C ILE A 441 -11.85 0.71 -1.32
N GLN A 442 -11.39 1.38 -2.37
CA GLN A 442 -10.89 0.76 -3.60
C GLN A 442 -9.92 1.71 -4.31
N LEU A 443 -8.95 1.17 -5.03
CA LEU A 443 -8.11 1.96 -5.95
C LEU A 443 -8.78 2.08 -7.32
N SER A 444 -8.85 3.31 -7.85
CA SER A 444 -9.14 3.50 -9.27
C SER A 444 -7.99 3.00 -10.14
N ASP A 445 -8.23 2.74 -11.43
CA ASP A 445 -7.15 2.26 -12.31
C ASP A 445 -6.04 3.32 -12.50
N ALA A 446 -6.35 4.62 -12.38
CA ALA A 446 -5.35 5.69 -12.35
C ALA A 446 -4.53 5.70 -11.05
N ASP A 447 -5.18 5.46 -9.91
CA ASP A 447 -4.51 5.36 -8.60
C ASP A 447 -3.58 4.16 -8.56
N LYS A 448 -3.98 3.02 -9.12
CA LYS A 448 -3.11 1.83 -9.23
C LYS A 448 -1.81 2.14 -9.96
N ILE A 449 -1.89 2.86 -11.09
CA ILE A 449 -0.69 3.28 -11.84
C ILE A 449 0.17 4.22 -10.97
N THR A 450 -0.46 5.14 -10.23
CA THR A 450 0.24 6.08 -9.35
C THR A 450 0.99 5.36 -8.23
N VAL A 451 0.34 4.41 -7.56
CA VAL A 451 0.93 3.58 -6.50
C VAL A 451 2.10 2.77 -7.06
N VAL A 452 1.85 2.04 -8.15
CA VAL A 452 2.84 1.16 -8.79
C VAL A 452 4.08 1.94 -9.25
N LYS A 453 3.90 3.12 -9.85
CA LYS A 453 5.02 4.00 -10.25
C LYS A 453 5.93 4.35 -9.09
N LYS A 454 5.36 4.64 -7.91
CA LYS A 454 6.14 5.02 -6.71
C LYS A 454 6.98 3.87 -6.17
N ILE A 455 6.46 2.63 -6.22
CA ILE A 455 7.09 1.48 -5.57
C ILE A 455 7.86 0.56 -6.53
N ALA A 456 7.73 0.72 -7.86
CA ALA A 456 8.33 -0.17 -8.85
C ALA A 456 9.85 -0.41 -8.66
N HIS A 457 10.58 0.62 -8.21
CA HIS A 457 12.02 0.52 -7.98
C HIS A 457 12.42 -0.57 -6.97
N HIS A 458 11.58 -0.85 -5.96
CA HIS A 458 11.80 -1.92 -4.98
C HIS A 458 11.68 -3.33 -5.58
N PHE A 459 10.95 -3.47 -6.69
CA PHE A 459 10.72 -4.74 -7.39
C PHE A 459 11.68 -4.95 -8.56
N ASN A 460 12.54 -3.97 -8.87
CA ASN A 460 13.56 -4.12 -9.90
C ASN A 460 14.56 -5.22 -9.52
N SER A 461 15.10 -5.90 -10.52
CA SER A 461 16.06 -6.99 -10.37
C SER A 461 17.30 -6.65 -9.54
N ASN A 462 17.66 -5.37 -9.48
CA ASN A 462 18.82 -4.86 -8.77
C ASN A 462 18.56 -4.51 -7.31
N SER A 463 17.29 -4.51 -6.87
CA SER A 463 16.94 -4.21 -5.48
C SER A 463 17.42 -5.30 -4.53
N ILE A 464 17.65 -4.92 -3.26
CA ILE A 464 18.11 -5.81 -2.20
C ILE A 464 17.17 -7.02 -2.05
N LEU A 465 15.86 -6.77 -2.02
CA LEU A 465 14.85 -7.81 -1.85
C LEU A 465 14.78 -8.74 -3.07
N SER A 466 14.82 -8.18 -4.28
CA SER A 466 14.83 -8.98 -5.51
C SER A 466 16.08 -9.85 -5.64
N LYS A 467 17.25 -9.32 -5.26
CA LYS A 467 18.51 -10.09 -5.21
C LYS A 467 18.44 -11.20 -4.17
N ALA A 468 17.90 -10.91 -2.98
CA ALA A 468 17.70 -11.90 -1.92
C ALA A 468 16.83 -13.07 -2.39
N ILE A 469 15.71 -12.77 -3.07
CA ILE A 469 14.80 -13.79 -3.62
C ILE A 469 15.50 -14.65 -4.67
N LYS A 470 16.30 -14.06 -5.58
CA LYS A 470 17.04 -14.81 -6.61
C LYS A 470 18.11 -15.72 -6.01
N ASN A 471 18.88 -15.18 -5.07
CA ASN A 471 20.01 -15.88 -4.46
C ASN A 471 19.59 -17.03 -3.52
N ARG A 472 18.33 -17.08 -3.07
CA ARG A 472 17.78 -18.21 -2.28
C ARG A 472 17.95 -19.56 -2.96
N SER A 473 17.90 -19.61 -4.29
CA SER A 473 18.06 -20.87 -5.04
C SER A 473 19.50 -21.39 -5.10
N GLN A 474 20.49 -20.59 -4.67
CA GLN A 474 21.91 -20.86 -4.93
C GLN A 474 22.78 -21.05 -3.67
N GLN A 475 22.26 -20.80 -2.45
CA GLN A 475 23.07 -20.87 -1.22
C GLN A 475 22.55 -21.89 -0.21
N SER A 476 23.45 -22.77 0.27
CA SER A 476 23.20 -23.78 1.31
C SER A 476 23.27 -23.25 2.74
N ASN A 477 23.94 -22.10 2.97
CA ASN A 477 24.02 -21.41 4.26
C ASN A 477 23.42 -19.99 4.13
N TRP A 478 22.10 -19.90 4.21
CA TRP A 478 21.40 -18.62 4.15
C TRP A 478 21.52 -17.89 5.49
N LEU A 479 22.46 -16.96 5.60
CA LEU A 479 22.50 -15.99 6.69
C LEU A 479 21.65 -14.77 6.30
N VAL A 480 20.57 -14.56 7.04
CA VAL A 480 19.70 -13.40 6.86
C VAL A 480 20.44 -12.15 7.24
N SER A 481 20.60 -11.23 6.29
CA SER A 481 21.20 -9.94 6.59
C SER A 481 20.15 -9.01 7.20
N ASN A 482 20.54 -8.22 8.21
CA ASN A 482 19.72 -7.11 8.71
C ASN A 482 19.32 -6.12 7.59
N GLN A 483 20.06 -6.10 6.48
CA GLN A 483 19.75 -5.33 5.27
C GLN A 483 18.44 -5.77 4.61
N GLN A 484 18.15 -7.07 4.52
CA GLN A 484 16.90 -7.57 3.94
C GLN A 484 15.69 -7.15 4.78
N VAL A 485 15.85 -7.17 6.10
CA VAL A 485 14.82 -6.72 7.05
C VAL A 485 14.51 -5.25 6.87
N ARG A 486 15.53 -4.40 6.76
CA ARG A 486 15.34 -2.96 6.54
C ARG A 486 14.72 -2.67 5.19
N ALA A 487 15.17 -3.34 4.14
CA ALA A 487 14.57 -3.14 2.82
C ALA A 487 13.09 -3.52 2.81
N ALA A 488 12.69 -4.58 3.52
CA ALA A 488 11.29 -4.98 3.68
C ALA A 488 10.47 -3.93 4.46
N LYS A 489 11.03 -3.44 5.57
CA LYS A 489 10.45 -2.37 6.40
C LYS A 489 10.28 -1.05 5.63
N GLN A 490 11.28 -0.65 4.87
CA GLN A 490 11.23 0.54 4.03
C GLN A 490 10.18 0.41 2.92
N LEU A 491 10.09 -0.77 2.29
CA LEU A 491 9.05 -1.03 1.30
C LEU A 491 7.64 -0.88 1.92
N ALA A 492 7.43 -1.35 3.16
CA ALA A 492 6.15 -1.16 3.86
C ALA A 492 5.81 0.33 4.08
N ILE A 493 6.79 1.14 4.49
CA ILE A 493 6.64 2.59 4.65
C ILE A 493 6.30 3.25 3.31
N ASP A 494 7.09 3.00 2.27
CA ASP A 494 6.89 3.61 0.96
C ASP A 494 5.55 3.20 0.33
N LEU A 495 5.13 1.96 0.58
CA LEU A 495 3.82 1.45 0.15
C LEU A 495 2.68 2.15 0.89
N ALA A 496 2.79 2.33 2.21
CA ALA A 496 1.81 3.08 2.99
C ALA A 496 1.69 4.52 2.48
N LEU A 497 2.82 5.20 2.23
CA LEU A 497 2.87 6.56 1.68
C LEU A 497 2.39 6.67 0.24
N ALA A 498 2.48 5.58 -0.54
CA ALA A 498 1.96 5.52 -1.91
C ALA A 498 0.43 5.31 -1.92
N LEU A 499 -0.08 4.46 -1.03
CA LEU A 499 -1.51 4.15 -0.91
C LEU A 499 -2.31 5.30 -0.30
N ASP A 500 -1.76 6.00 0.69
CA ASP A 500 -2.50 6.99 1.46
C ASP A 500 -3.15 8.12 0.62
N PRO A 501 -2.49 8.75 -0.36
CA PRO A 501 -3.14 9.77 -1.20
C PRO A 501 -4.31 9.24 -2.04
N CYS A 502 -4.42 7.92 -2.21
CA CYS A 502 -5.41 7.27 -3.07
C CYS A 502 -6.61 6.72 -2.27
N VAL A 503 -6.35 6.18 -1.07
CA VAL A 503 -7.36 5.48 -0.25
C VAL A 503 -7.41 5.96 1.20
N PHE A 504 -6.59 6.95 1.58
CA PHE A 504 -6.53 7.57 2.89
C PHE A 504 -6.32 6.58 4.04
N ILE A 505 -5.40 5.62 3.87
CA ILE A 505 -5.15 4.55 4.85
C ILE A 505 -4.75 5.07 6.24
N SER A 506 -4.27 6.30 6.36
CA SER A 506 -3.95 6.91 7.65
C SER A 506 -5.18 7.31 8.47
N LEU A 507 -6.36 7.49 7.84
CA LEU A 507 -7.57 7.91 8.55
C LEU A 507 -8.11 6.79 9.46
N PRO A 508 -8.47 7.08 10.73
CA PRO A 508 -8.95 6.06 11.67
C PRO A 508 -10.16 5.27 11.16
N GLU A 509 -11.06 5.94 10.43
CA GLU A 509 -12.24 5.30 9.85
C GLU A 509 -11.90 4.30 8.73
N VAL A 510 -10.86 4.59 7.94
CA VAL A 510 -10.37 3.70 6.89
C VAL A 510 -9.62 2.53 7.50
N GLN A 511 -8.76 2.79 8.50
CA GLN A 511 -8.05 1.75 9.24
C GLN A 511 -9.02 0.77 9.89
N ARG A 512 -10.07 1.27 10.57
CA ARG A 512 -11.13 0.44 11.17
C ARG A 512 -11.77 -0.48 10.13
N ALA A 513 -12.17 0.06 8.98
CA ALA A 513 -12.76 -0.74 7.91
C ALA A 513 -11.80 -1.82 7.39
N ILE A 514 -10.52 -1.50 7.21
CA ILE A 514 -9.49 -2.47 6.81
C ILE A 514 -9.36 -3.58 7.86
N TYR A 515 -9.21 -3.23 9.14
CA TYR A 515 -9.03 -4.21 10.23
C TYR A 515 -10.25 -5.12 10.45
N THR A 516 -11.46 -4.62 10.16
CA THR A 516 -12.69 -5.44 10.27
C THR A 516 -12.92 -6.35 9.06
N SER A 517 -12.28 -6.08 7.92
CA SER A 517 -12.34 -6.95 6.74
C SER A 517 -11.23 -7.99 6.78
N ASN A 518 -11.60 -9.25 6.56
CA ASN A 518 -10.63 -10.31 6.33
C ASN A 518 -9.80 -10.03 5.07
N ALA A 519 -8.55 -10.46 5.10
CA ALA A 519 -7.61 -10.45 4.00
C ALA A 519 -7.85 -11.63 3.05
N VAL A 520 -7.39 -11.48 1.81
CA VAL A 520 -7.29 -12.56 0.82
C VAL A 520 -6.38 -13.68 1.34
N ASP A 521 -6.88 -14.92 1.25
CA ASP A 521 -6.05 -16.10 1.47
C ASP A 521 -5.17 -16.37 0.24
N LEU A 522 -3.85 -16.22 0.42
CA LEU A 522 -2.85 -16.52 -0.60
C LEU A 522 -2.42 -18.00 -0.57
N GLY A 523 -3.18 -18.88 0.09
CA GLY A 523 -2.86 -20.29 0.29
C GLY A 523 -2.58 -21.06 -0.99
N SER A 524 -3.34 -20.78 -2.06
CA SER A 524 -3.16 -21.39 -3.37
C SER A 524 -1.94 -20.86 -4.13
N PHE A 525 -1.37 -19.71 -3.76
CA PHE A 525 -0.20 -19.15 -4.45
C PHE A 525 1.06 -19.95 -4.09
N GLU A 526 1.78 -20.37 -5.12
CA GLU A 526 3.04 -21.09 -4.99
C GLU A 526 4.21 -20.26 -5.56
N PRO A 527 5.42 -20.41 -4.99
CA PRO A 527 6.63 -19.89 -5.62
C PRO A 527 6.79 -20.45 -7.04
N GLY A 528 7.13 -19.60 -8.01
CA GLY A 528 7.37 -20.01 -9.40
C GLY A 528 6.16 -19.88 -10.34
N LEU A 529 4.98 -19.52 -9.85
CA LEU A 529 3.85 -19.17 -10.72
C LEU A 529 4.20 -17.98 -11.63
N SER A 530 3.74 -18.05 -12.88
CA SER A 530 3.94 -16.94 -13.84
C SER A 530 3.25 -15.66 -13.36
N THR A 531 3.84 -14.51 -13.66
CA THR A 531 3.30 -13.17 -13.31
C THR A 531 1.85 -13.01 -13.73
N THR A 532 1.50 -13.45 -14.94
CA THR A 532 0.13 -13.34 -15.47
C THR A 532 -0.86 -14.24 -14.72
N THR A 533 -0.44 -15.44 -14.31
CA THR A 533 -1.24 -16.32 -13.44
C THR A 533 -1.49 -15.66 -12.08
N LYS A 534 -0.44 -15.11 -11.45
CA LYS A 534 -0.56 -14.43 -10.15
C LYS A 534 -1.54 -13.25 -10.20
N VAL A 535 -1.47 -12.45 -11.26
CA VAL A 535 -2.42 -11.34 -11.49
C VAL A 535 -3.85 -11.86 -11.66
N GLY A 536 -4.05 -12.88 -12.49
CA GLY A 536 -5.37 -13.47 -12.75
C GLY A 536 -6.00 -14.07 -11.49
N TRP A 537 -5.22 -14.82 -10.70
CA TRP A 537 -5.66 -15.34 -9.41
C TRP A 537 -5.92 -14.24 -8.40
N GLY A 538 -5.05 -13.24 -8.32
CA GLY A 538 -5.25 -12.10 -7.42
C GLY A 538 -6.59 -11.41 -7.65
N GLU A 539 -6.99 -11.20 -8.91
CA GLU A 539 -8.30 -10.64 -9.23
C GLU A 539 -9.46 -11.56 -8.79
N SER A 540 -9.31 -12.88 -8.98
CA SER A 540 -10.34 -13.84 -8.59
C SER A 540 -10.54 -13.85 -7.09
N VAL A 541 -9.45 -14.05 -6.32
CA VAL A 541 -9.54 -14.18 -4.87
C VAL A 541 -9.95 -12.85 -4.22
N ALA A 542 -9.46 -11.70 -4.69
CA ALA A 542 -9.88 -10.39 -4.18
C ALA A 542 -11.39 -10.12 -4.33
N LYS A 543 -12.02 -10.66 -5.38
CA LYS A 543 -13.48 -10.56 -5.58
C LYS A 543 -14.27 -11.54 -4.74
N GLU A 544 -13.68 -12.69 -4.40
CA GLU A 544 -14.36 -13.79 -3.74
C GLU A 544 -14.51 -13.59 -2.23
N VAL A 545 -13.56 -12.89 -1.59
CA VAL A 545 -13.62 -12.61 -0.15
C VAL A 545 -14.92 -11.86 0.20
N GLN A 546 -15.62 -12.36 1.21
CA GLN A 546 -16.89 -11.85 1.71
C GLN A 546 -16.76 -10.39 2.15
N LYS A 547 -17.88 -9.67 2.03
CA LYS A 547 -18.03 -8.27 2.46
C LYS A 547 -18.92 -8.24 3.69
N ASP A 548 -18.47 -8.91 4.75
CA ASP A 548 -19.23 -8.98 5.99
C ASP A 548 -19.12 -7.66 6.77
N MET A 549 -20.26 -7.12 7.17
CA MET A 549 -20.38 -5.86 7.93
C MET A 549 -20.65 -6.09 9.42
N VAL A 550 -20.76 -7.35 9.88
CA VAL A 550 -21.01 -7.68 11.30
C VAL A 550 -19.92 -7.09 12.20
N LYS A 551 -18.63 -7.36 11.90
CA LYS A 551 -17.51 -6.79 12.67
C LYS A 551 -17.41 -5.27 12.51
N ALA A 552 -17.68 -4.76 11.30
CA ALA A 552 -17.60 -3.33 10.98
C ALA A 552 -18.64 -2.51 11.75
N SER A 553 -19.87 -3.02 11.87
CA SER A 553 -20.98 -2.38 12.59
C SER A 553 -20.73 -2.34 14.10
N GLY A 554 -20.23 -3.43 14.70
CA GLY A 554 -19.83 -3.46 16.11
C GLY A 554 -18.71 -2.47 16.41
N GLN A 555 -17.63 -2.46 15.62
CA GLN A 555 -16.54 -1.49 15.82
C GLN A 555 -16.97 -0.04 15.53
N LEU A 556 -17.95 0.20 14.67
CA LEU A 556 -18.50 1.54 14.48
C LEU A 556 -19.21 2.03 15.75
N ALA A 557 -20.04 1.19 16.38
CA ALA A 557 -20.74 1.53 17.61
C ALA A 557 -19.75 1.86 18.74
N GLN A 558 -18.67 1.08 18.86
CA GLN A 558 -17.57 1.35 19.80
C GLN A 558 -16.87 2.68 19.47
N ALA A 559 -16.58 2.94 18.19
CA ALA A 559 -15.94 4.18 17.77
C ALA A 559 -16.82 5.41 18.05
N ILE A 560 -18.15 5.30 17.87
CA ILE A 560 -19.07 6.39 18.19
C ILE A 560 -19.01 6.73 19.68
N HIS A 561 -19.05 5.71 20.55
CA HIS A 561 -18.90 5.89 21.99
C HIS A 561 -17.55 6.48 22.35
N ARG A 562 -16.46 5.92 21.81
CA ARG A 562 -15.10 6.36 22.12
C ARG A 562 -14.82 7.81 21.70
N TYR A 563 -15.22 8.22 20.50
CA TYR A 563 -14.86 9.53 19.95
C TYR A 563 -15.88 10.63 20.24
N TYR A 564 -17.15 10.28 20.40
CA TYR A 564 -18.23 11.25 20.63
C TYR A 564 -18.84 11.15 22.02
N GLY A 565 -18.52 10.13 22.81
CA GLY A 565 -19.13 9.89 24.12
C GLY A 565 -20.61 9.49 24.03
N ILE A 566 -21.05 8.97 22.88
CA ILE A 566 -22.46 8.67 22.64
C ILE A 566 -22.71 7.16 22.62
N CYS A 567 -23.57 6.70 23.53
CA CYS A 567 -24.15 5.36 23.48
C CYS A 567 -25.31 5.33 22.48
N LEU A 568 -25.36 4.29 21.64
CA LEU A 568 -26.52 4.01 20.80
C LEU A 568 -27.68 3.53 21.69
N GLY A 569 -28.90 4.03 21.43
CA GLY A 569 -30.10 3.56 22.12
C GLY A 569 -30.58 2.21 21.58
N ASP A 570 -31.58 1.63 22.24
CA ASP A 570 -32.10 0.30 21.90
C ASP A 570 -32.61 0.23 20.44
N GLU A 571 -33.28 1.27 19.95
CA GLU A 571 -33.76 1.34 18.57
C GLU A 571 -32.60 1.35 17.55
N GLU A 572 -31.51 2.05 17.85
CA GLU A 572 -30.33 2.08 17.00
C GLU A 572 -29.56 0.75 17.02
N LEU A 573 -29.45 0.10 18.18
CA LEU A 573 -28.85 -1.23 18.32
C LEU A 573 -29.69 -2.28 17.58
N ASP A 574 -31.02 -2.19 17.66
CA ASP A 574 -31.96 -3.02 16.91
C ASP A 574 -31.77 -2.87 15.40
N PHE A 575 -31.69 -1.63 14.91
CA PHE A 575 -31.44 -1.34 13.51
C PHE A 575 -30.11 -1.95 13.03
N MET A 576 -29.03 -1.77 13.80
CA MET A 576 -27.69 -2.27 13.46
C MET A 576 -27.64 -3.80 13.44
N HIS A 577 -28.33 -4.46 14.37
CA HIS A 577 -28.46 -5.91 14.39
C HIS A 577 -29.25 -6.43 13.19
N GLN A 578 -30.42 -5.83 12.90
CA GLN A 578 -31.27 -6.27 11.79
C GLN A 578 -30.65 -6.01 10.41
N THR A 579 -29.92 -4.90 10.25
CA THR A 579 -29.35 -4.49 8.96
C THR A 579 -28.01 -5.14 8.68
N TYR A 580 -27.14 -5.22 9.70
CA TYR A 580 -25.74 -5.63 9.53
C TYR A 580 -25.35 -6.90 10.30
N GLY A 581 -26.27 -7.48 11.09
CA GLY A 581 -26.00 -8.67 11.91
C GLY A 581 -25.14 -8.40 13.14
N MET A 582 -25.01 -7.14 13.56
CA MET A 582 -24.22 -6.73 14.72
C MET A 582 -24.63 -7.47 16.00
N ASP A 583 -23.68 -8.00 16.77
CA ASP A 583 -23.98 -8.53 18.11
C ASP A 583 -24.25 -7.39 19.09
N LYS A 584 -25.49 -7.29 19.57
CA LYS A 584 -25.91 -6.25 20.52
C LYS A 584 -25.26 -6.42 21.88
N GLN A 585 -25.15 -7.67 22.35
CA GLN A 585 -24.64 -7.94 23.69
C GLN A 585 -23.18 -7.50 23.79
N TYR A 586 -22.39 -7.81 22.77
CA TYR A 586 -21.01 -7.36 22.66
C TYR A 586 -20.84 -5.83 22.76
N VAL A 587 -21.75 -5.05 22.17
CA VAL A 587 -21.68 -3.57 22.22
C VAL A 587 -22.13 -3.05 23.59
N ILE A 588 -23.16 -3.64 24.17
CA ILE A 588 -23.66 -3.28 25.51
C ILE A 588 -22.59 -3.55 26.56
N ASP A 589 -21.97 -4.73 26.52
CA ASP A 589 -20.89 -5.12 27.44
C ASP A 589 -19.73 -4.11 27.34
N TYR A 590 -19.36 -3.69 26.12
CA TYR A 590 -18.35 -2.65 25.92
C TYR A 590 -18.73 -1.30 26.54
N TYR A 591 -20.01 -0.88 26.45
CA TYR A 591 -20.46 0.37 27.07
C TYR A 591 -20.38 0.34 28.59
N VAL A 592 -20.72 -0.81 29.21
CA VAL A 592 -20.62 -1.01 30.66
C VAL A 592 -19.17 -1.00 31.12
N GLU A 593 -18.26 -1.65 30.38
CA GLU A 593 -16.83 -1.63 30.71
C GLU A 593 -16.20 -0.23 30.54
N ASN A 594 -16.80 0.63 29.72
CA ASN A 594 -16.28 1.95 29.35
C ASN A 594 -17.26 3.09 29.69
N GLU A 595 -17.90 3.05 30.87
CA GLU A 595 -18.96 3.99 31.29
C GLU A 595 -18.58 5.48 31.20
N GLN A 596 -17.31 5.83 31.45
CA GLN A 596 -16.85 7.22 31.37
C GLN A 596 -16.49 7.66 29.94
N GLY A 597 -16.47 6.72 28.99
CA GLY A 597 -15.77 6.88 27.72
C GLY A 597 -14.27 7.12 27.98
N GLU A 598 -13.40 6.50 27.19
CA GLU A 598 -12.06 7.08 27.09
C GLU A 598 -12.22 8.40 26.32
N GLN A 599 -12.51 9.51 27.03
CA GLN A 599 -12.23 10.85 26.51
C GLN A 599 -10.72 10.90 26.36
N SER A 600 -10.25 10.42 25.19
CA SER A 600 -8.91 9.93 25.03
C SER A 600 -7.90 10.95 25.55
N SER A 601 -7.08 10.50 26.48
CA SER A 601 -5.79 11.04 26.89
C SER A 601 -4.78 11.21 25.74
N ASN A 602 -5.23 11.12 24.48
CA ASN A 602 -4.43 11.17 23.26
C ASN A 602 -4.34 12.57 22.65
N VAL A 603 -4.31 13.63 23.47
CA VAL A 603 -3.61 14.85 23.03
C VAL A 603 -2.12 14.55 23.17
N PHE A 604 -1.60 13.70 22.27
CA PHE A 604 -0.17 13.65 22.03
C PHE A 604 0.21 15.06 21.62
N GLU A 605 0.98 15.77 22.46
CA GLU A 605 1.65 16.98 22.00
C GLU A 605 2.49 16.58 20.79
N PRO A 606 2.13 17.04 19.57
CA PRO A 606 2.85 16.62 18.39
C PRO A 606 4.30 17.06 18.54
N ARG A 607 5.24 16.13 18.47
CA ARG A 607 6.66 16.48 18.46
C ARG A 607 6.95 17.35 17.24
N PRO A 608 7.78 18.39 17.34
CA PRO A 608 8.16 19.18 16.18
C PRO A 608 8.96 18.31 15.19
N PRO A 609 8.73 18.45 13.86
CA PRO A 609 9.49 17.70 12.87
C PRO A 609 10.93 18.21 12.76
N LEU A 610 11.84 17.35 12.30
CA LEU A 610 13.22 17.74 11.99
C LEU A 610 13.24 18.76 10.84
N MET A 611 13.91 19.90 11.05
CA MET A 611 14.18 20.87 10.00
C MET A 611 15.47 20.50 9.26
N ILE A 612 15.37 20.22 7.96
CA ILE A 612 16.56 20.08 7.10
C ILE A 612 16.98 21.49 6.66
N PRO A 613 18.26 21.87 6.78
CA PRO A 613 18.71 23.20 6.38
C PRO A 613 18.69 23.37 4.87
N ALA A 614 18.63 24.63 4.40
CA ALA A 614 18.81 24.92 2.97
C ALA A 614 20.19 24.43 2.49
N ASP A 615 20.29 24.16 1.20
CA ASP A 615 21.52 23.67 0.59
C ASP A 615 22.65 24.71 0.67
N LYS A 616 23.87 24.23 0.96
CA LYS A 616 25.02 25.11 1.12
C LYS A 616 25.42 25.71 -0.22
N PHE A 617 25.69 27.01 -0.22
CA PHE A 617 26.19 27.72 -1.42
C PHE A 617 27.45 27.05 -2.01
N ALA A 618 28.32 26.52 -1.16
CA ALA A 618 29.54 25.81 -1.54
C ALA A 618 29.26 24.63 -2.50
N TRP A 619 28.21 23.83 -2.25
CA TRP A 619 27.89 22.67 -3.07
C TRP A 619 27.47 23.06 -4.49
N ARG A 620 26.64 24.11 -4.61
CA ARG A 620 26.26 24.67 -5.92
C ARG A 620 27.47 25.22 -6.66
N LYS A 621 28.38 25.89 -5.94
CA LYS A 621 29.62 26.42 -6.51
C LYS A 621 30.50 25.29 -7.08
N THR A 622 30.63 24.14 -6.40
CA THR A 622 31.37 22.98 -6.89
C THR A 622 30.84 22.47 -8.23
N LEU A 623 29.52 22.40 -8.42
CA LEU A 623 28.92 22.02 -9.71
C LEU A 623 29.21 23.03 -10.83
N ILE A 624 29.27 24.32 -10.52
CA ILE A 624 29.61 25.37 -11.48
C ILE A 624 31.09 25.27 -11.87
N LEU A 625 31.98 25.14 -10.88
CA LEU A 625 33.43 25.00 -11.11
C LEU A 625 33.75 23.79 -12.01
N TYR A 626 33.11 22.65 -11.77
CA TYR A 626 33.26 21.48 -12.64
C TYR A 626 32.91 21.80 -14.10
N ARG A 627 31.79 22.51 -14.33
CA ARG A 627 31.36 22.91 -15.68
C ARG A 627 32.25 23.95 -16.34
N GLU A 628 32.96 24.75 -15.56
CA GLU A 628 33.87 25.78 -16.08
C GLU A 628 35.22 25.19 -16.49
N HIS A 629 35.74 24.21 -15.74
CA HIS A 629 37.11 23.71 -15.91
C HIS A 629 37.18 22.36 -16.64
N ILE A 630 36.08 21.61 -16.69
CA ILE A 630 36.00 20.29 -17.34
C ILE A 630 35.07 20.35 -18.56
N LYS A 631 35.24 21.40 -19.39
CA LYS A 631 34.65 21.45 -20.74
C LYS A 631 35.48 20.62 -21.71
N PHE A 632 34.92 19.49 -22.14
CA PHE A 632 35.18 18.89 -23.45
C PHE A 632 33.87 18.83 -24.24
#